data_AF-A0A398CK02-F1
#
_entry.id   AF-A0A398CK02-F1
#
_cell.length_a   1.000
_cell.length_b   1.000
_cell.length_c   1.000
_cell.angle_alpha   90.00
_cell.angle_beta   90.00
_cell.angle_gamma   90.00
#
_symmetry.space_group_name_H-M   'P 1'
#
loop_
_entity.id
_entity.type
_entity.pdbx_description
1 polymer ?
#
loop_
_entity_poly.entity_id
_entity_poly.type
_entity_poly.pdbx_seq_one_letter_code
_entity_poly.pdbx_strand_id
1 'polypeptide(L)'
;MIKSTFRTMALCLSFLLAIVSVPFAATAAAAPIKVVLDGQQLTFGVQPQVINGTTMIPYSAVASKIGAAVSFNSQTKKVTVTRGKTTVVLTLNSNQATVDGKAVTLSTKVIAKNGSTLVPLRFLGETFGLWVNWNAGTKTASIETKRTITDAMGQKTLTSVPKRVVVLFNGMVDISLTLGVKPVGAVESWVQTPWYHYLRADMAGVKNLGSELQPNIEAIVALKPDLIIGAKTRHEKILGQLSEIAPTVLVGQLFEWKSNMDLAAKALNKEDKAASFMNDWNKRVADFKAKVGNRANTEVSIVRFYDDNSARIYITGFAGSILEELGLKRPKSQQSPDKVFVDLASQEQIPLIDGDIIFDITSSNHGGDEFKTQDEWQKNPLWSNLKAVKNGKYYKVNDITWSMSGGATAAKMMLDDLFFYFDV
;
A
#
# COMPACT_ATOMS: atom_id res chain seq x y z
N MET A 1 -28.96 99.97 -38.34
CA MET A 1 -30.26 99.39 -38.72
C MET A 1 -30.04 97.91 -39.02
N ILE A 2 -30.80 97.04 -38.32
CA ILE A 2 -31.29 95.72 -38.79
C ILE A 2 -30.19 94.63 -38.85
N LYS A 3 -30.16 93.64 -37.92
CA LYS A 3 -30.97 92.38 -37.90
C LYS A 3 -30.68 91.52 -39.14
N SER A 4 -30.63 90.18 -39.15
CA SER A 4 -30.92 89.10 -38.20
C SER A 4 -30.25 87.84 -38.82
N THR A 5 -29.63 86.96 -38.04
CA THR A 5 -30.12 85.62 -37.65
C THR A 5 -30.02 84.47 -38.69
N PHE A 6 -29.58 83.34 -38.13
CA PHE A 6 -30.12 81.96 -38.25
C PHE A 6 -29.23 80.87 -38.87
N ARG A 7 -29.19 79.74 -38.11
CA ARG A 7 -28.76 78.35 -38.45
C ARG A 7 -27.25 78.09 -38.34
N THR A 8 -26.73 77.06 -37.66
CA THR A 8 -27.24 75.88 -36.94
C THR A 8 -26.01 75.30 -36.22
N MET A 9 -26.00 75.19 -34.89
CA MET A 9 -26.30 73.98 -34.11
C MET A 9 -25.19 72.91 -34.07
N ALA A 10 -24.55 72.86 -32.89
CA ALA A 10 -24.07 71.70 -32.14
C ALA A 10 -22.97 70.78 -32.76
N LEU A 11 -21.73 71.01 -32.34
CA LEU A 11 -20.71 69.96 -32.20
C LEU A 11 -20.15 70.01 -30.77
N CYS A 12 -20.93 69.57 -29.79
CA CYS A 12 -20.50 69.45 -28.41
C CYS A 12 -19.72 68.15 -28.20
N LEU A 13 -18.39 68.33 -28.14
CA LEU A 13 -17.42 67.64 -27.31
C LEU A 13 -18.01 66.62 -26.31
N SER A 14 -18.04 65.34 -26.69
CA SER A 14 -18.29 64.21 -25.80
C SER A 14 -17.11 63.25 -25.86
N PHE A 15 -15.99 63.65 -25.23
CA PHE A 15 -14.90 62.73 -24.94
C PHE A 15 -15.28 61.98 -23.65
N LEU A 16 -15.76 60.76 -23.86
CA LEU A 16 -16.13 59.76 -22.89
C LEU A 16 -14.94 59.47 -21.95
N LEU A 17 -15.04 59.86 -20.68
CA LEU A 17 -14.16 59.37 -19.61
C LEU A 17 -14.71 58.02 -19.14
N ALA A 18 -14.40 56.97 -19.89
CA ALA A 18 -14.65 55.60 -19.45
C ALA A 18 -13.60 55.23 -18.39
N ILE A 19 -13.94 55.42 -17.12
CA ILE A 19 -13.21 54.82 -16.01
C ILE A 19 -13.42 53.31 -16.13
N VAL A 20 -12.42 52.60 -16.67
CA VAL A 20 -12.37 51.14 -16.65
C VAL A 20 -12.11 50.74 -15.20
N SER A 21 -13.18 50.49 -14.45
CA SER A 21 -13.10 49.80 -13.17
C SER A 21 -12.66 48.37 -13.46
N VAL A 22 -11.35 48.10 -13.40
CA VAL A 22 -10.84 46.73 -13.38
C VAL A 22 -11.36 46.12 -12.08
N PRO A 23 -12.24 45.10 -12.12
CA PRO A 23 -12.64 44.43 -10.90
C PRO A 23 -11.39 43.81 -10.29
N PHE A 24 -11.03 44.26 -9.09
CA PHE A 24 -10.11 43.52 -8.24
C PHE A 24 -10.75 42.14 -8.03
N ALA A 25 -10.27 41.13 -8.75
CA ALA A 25 -10.57 39.76 -8.43
C ALA A 25 -10.01 39.53 -7.02
N ALA A 26 -10.87 39.57 -6.01
CA ALA A 26 -10.52 39.14 -4.67
C ALA A 26 -10.02 37.70 -4.81
N THR A 27 -8.72 37.49 -4.65
CA THR A 27 -8.16 36.15 -4.51
C THR A 27 -8.90 35.49 -3.35
N ALA A 28 -9.74 34.51 -3.66
CA ALA A 28 -10.48 33.77 -2.65
C ALA A 28 -9.47 33.25 -1.61
N ALA A 29 -9.65 33.65 -0.35
CA ALA A 29 -8.80 33.20 0.74
C ALA A 29 -8.79 31.67 0.72
N ALA A 30 -7.60 31.07 0.72
CA ALA A 30 -7.46 29.63 0.68
C ALA A 30 -8.26 29.00 1.84
N ALA A 31 -9.14 28.05 1.52
CA ALA A 31 -9.99 27.40 2.52
C ALA A 31 -9.15 26.89 3.71
N PRO A 32 -9.60 27.14 4.95
CA PRO A 32 -8.84 26.78 6.14
C PRO A 32 -8.70 25.26 6.28
N ILE A 33 -7.60 24.83 6.88
CA ILE A 33 -7.35 23.42 7.16
C ILE A 33 -8.33 22.94 8.23
N LYS A 34 -9.01 21.84 7.97
CA LYS A 34 -9.86 21.16 8.96
C LYS A 34 -9.04 20.10 9.67
N VAL A 35 -9.20 19.99 10.98
CA VAL A 35 -8.63 18.90 11.76
C VAL A 35 -9.77 18.21 12.48
N VAL A 36 -9.83 16.88 12.34
CA VAL A 36 -10.88 16.04 12.91
C VAL A 36 -10.21 15.02 13.83
N LEU A 37 -10.69 14.90 15.07
CA LEU A 37 -10.23 13.91 16.04
C LEU A 37 -11.41 13.00 16.39
N ASP A 38 -11.30 11.70 16.12
CA ASP A 38 -12.36 10.71 16.37
C ASP A 38 -13.72 11.15 15.80
N GLY A 39 -13.72 11.68 14.57
CA GLY A 39 -14.91 12.19 13.89
C GLY A 39 -15.36 13.59 14.33
N GLN A 40 -14.79 14.16 15.39
CA GLN A 40 -15.12 15.51 15.88
C GLN A 40 -14.17 16.56 15.32
N GLN A 41 -14.70 17.57 14.63
CA GLN A 41 -13.90 18.69 14.14
C GLN A 41 -13.37 19.54 15.31
N LEU A 42 -12.07 19.77 15.33
CA LEU A 42 -11.41 20.64 16.31
C LEU A 42 -11.49 22.11 15.88
N THR A 43 -11.62 22.99 16.87
CA THR A 43 -11.55 24.44 16.69
C THR A 43 -10.23 24.99 17.22
N PHE A 44 -9.73 26.04 16.59
CA PHE A 44 -8.42 26.60 16.92
C PHE A 44 -8.49 28.12 17.01
N GLY A 45 -7.93 28.69 18.07
CA GLY A 45 -7.69 30.13 18.17
C GLY A 45 -6.64 30.61 17.16
N VAL A 46 -5.63 29.78 16.89
CA VAL A 46 -4.66 29.97 15.80
C VAL A 46 -4.84 28.86 14.78
N GLN A 47 -5.23 29.22 13.56
CA GLN A 47 -5.56 28.24 12.51
C GLN A 47 -4.35 27.36 12.15
N PRO A 48 -4.56 26.04 11.95
CA PRO A 48 -3.53 25.15 11.39
C PRO A 48 -3.06 25.63 10.02
N GLN A 49 -1.81 25.34 9.67
CA GLN A 49 -1.19 25.80 8.42
C GLN A 49 -0.32 24.73 7.79
N VAL A 50 -0.23 24.70 6.46
CA VAL A 50 0.78 23.89 5.76
C VAL A 50 2.05 24.71 5.59
N ILE A 51 3.18 24.20 6.06
CA ILE A 51 4.50 24.82 5.90
C ILE A 51 5.44 23.76 5.30
N ASN A 52 5.95 24.03 4.10
CA ASN A 52 6.81 23.11 3.33
C ASN A 52 6.19 21.70 3.22
N GLY A 53 4.90 21.63 2.89
CA GLY A 53 4.17 20.36 2.79
C GLY A 53 3.82 19.69 4.13
N THR A 54 4.23 20.25 5.27
CA THR A 54 3.91 19.72 6.61
C THR A 54 2.72 20.46 7.20
N THR A 55 1.69 19.73 7.62
CA THR A 55 0.56 20.29 8.38
C THR A 55 1.01 20.59 9.82
N MET A 56 1.03 21.87 10.15
CA MET A 56 1.40 22.43 11.44
C MET A 56 0.14 22.79 12.23
N ILE A 57 0.06 22.31 13.48
CA ILE A 57 -1.10 22.51 14.36
C ILE A 57 -0.68 23.12 15.70
N PRO A 58 -1.57 23.87 16.39
CA PRO A 58 -1.33 24.27 17.77
C PRO A 58 -1.28 23.01 18.67
N TYR A 59 -0.14 22.76 19.33
CA TYR A 59 0.07 21.49 20.04
C TYR A 59 -0.96 21.24 21.16
N SER A 60 -1.37 22.30 21.87
CA SER A 60 -2.28 22.23 23.02
C SER A 60 -3.69 21.75 22.64
N ALA A 61 -4.15 22.06 21.43
CA ALA A 61 -5.49 21.70 20.96
C ALA A 61 -5.64 20.18 20.76
N VAL A 62 -4.58 19.49 20.32
CA VAL A 62 -4.59 18.02 20.22
C VAL A 62 -4.18 17.39 21.55
N ALA A 63 -3.14 17.90 22.22
CA ALA A 63 -2.65 17.34 23.47
C ALA A 63 -3.75 17.24 24.55
N SER A 64 -4.54 18.31 24.72
CA SER A 64 -5.64 18.34 25.69
C SER A 64 -6.72 17.30 25.39
N LYS A 65 -7.04 17.06 24.11
CA LYS A 65 -8.08 16.12 23.69
C LYS A 65 -7.67 14.66 23.80
N ILE A 66 -6.38 14.37 23.71
CA ILE A 66 -5.83 13.00 23.81
C ILE A 66 -5.39 12.64 25.24
N GLY A 67 -5.69 13.51 26.22
CA GLY A 67 -5.33 13.31 27.63
C GLY A 67 -3.82 13.45 27.91
N ALA A 68 -3.09 14.21 27.08
CA ALA A 68 -1.68 14.46 27.30
C ALA A 68 -1.45 15.66 28.23
N ALA A 69 -0.54 15.52 29.18
CA ALA A 69 -0.05 16.62 30.00
C ALA A 69 0.90 17.48 29.19
N VAL A 70 0.84 18.80 29.40
CA VAL A 70 1.61 19.78 28.63
C VAL A 70 2.25 20.81 29.54
N SER A 71 3.52 21.11 29.29
CA SER A 71 4.24 22.20 29.96
C SER A 71 5.10 22.97 28.96
N PHE A 72 5.25 24.26 29.20
CA PHE A 72 6.13 25.13 28.41
C PHE A 72 7.14 25.79 29.34
N ASN A 73 8.42 25.65 29.03
CA ASN A 73 9.50 26.35 29.71
C ASN A 73 9.98 27.50 28.84
N SER A 74 9.72 28.74 29.27
CA SER A 74 10.03 29.96 28.52
C SER A 74 11.53 30.25 28.41
N GLN A 75 12.33 29.87 29.42
CA GLN A 75 13.78 30.09 29.44
C GLN A 75 14.50 29.23 28.39
N THR A 76 14.12 27.95 28.34
CA THR A 76 14.69 26.97 27.40
C THR A 76 13.93 26.91 26.08
N LYS A 77 12.79 27.61 25.96
CA LYS A 77 11.87 27.60 24.83
C LYS A 77 11.42 26.18 24.44
N LYS A 78 11.20 25.33 25.44
CA LYS A 78 10.82 23.92 25.27
C LYS A 78 9.34 23.69 25.61
N VAL A 79 8.64 23.01 24.72
CA VAL A 79 7.32 22.42 24.98
C VAL A 79 7.51 20.95 25.32
N THR A 80 6.99 20.52 26.45
CA THR A 80 6.96 19.10 26.84
C THR A 80 5.52 18.60 26.77
N VAL A 81 5.31 17.48 26.06
CA VAL A 81 4.02 16.81 25.93
C VAL A 81 4.20 15.38 26.43
N THR A 82 3.43 14.95 27.43
CA THR A 82 3.52 13.62 28.03
C THR A 82 2.17 12.91 27.96
N ARG A 83 2.16 11.69 27.42
CA ARG A 83 0.97 10.82 27.38
C ARG A 83 1.37 9.41 27.79
N GLY A 84 0.79 8.90 28.88
CA GLY A 84 1.21 7.63 29.46
C GLY A 84 2.69 7.64 29.81
N LYS A 85 3.47 6.71 29.24
CA LYS A 85 4.93 6.61 29.44
C LYS A 85 5.76 7.41 28.44
N THR A 86 5.12 7.99 27.42
CA THR A 86 5.81 8.66 26.32
C THR A 86 5.91 10.15 26.59
N THR A 87 7.11 10.68 26.52
CA THR A 87 7.40 12.11 26.67
C THR A 87 8.07 12.65 25.41
N VAL A 88 7.46 13.71 24.86
CA VAL A 88 7.95 14.43 23.70
C VAL A 88 8.39 15.82 24.13
N VAL A 89 9.63 16.19 23.84
CA VAL A 89 10.16 17.54 24.09
C VAL A 89 10.47 18.20 22.75
N LEU A 90 9.84 19.34 22.51
CA LEU A 90 9.93 20.12 21.28
C LEU A 90 10.61 21.45 21.60
N THR A 91 11.61 21.83 20.82
CA THR A 91 12.31 23.11 21.00
C THR A 91 11.83 24.13 19.97
N LEU A 92 11.39 25.30 20.42
CA LEU A 92 10.92 26.37 19.54
C LEU A 92 12.01 26.83 18.57
N ASN A 93 11.63 27.11 17.32
CA ASN A 93 12.51 27.49 16.21
C ASN A 93 13.57 26.45 15.85
N SER A 94 13.40 25.21 16.30
CA SER A 94 14.25 24.07 15.98
C SER A 94 13.48 23.00 15.23
N ASN A 95 14.17 22.24 14.40
CA ASN A 95 13.69 20.97 13.84
C ASN A 95 14.14 19.77 14.70
N GLN A 96 14.71 20.00 15.88
CA GLN A 96 15.10 18.94 16.79
C GLN A 96 14.07 18.78 17.92
N ALA A 97 13.75 17.53 18.21
CA ALA A 97 12.91 17.09 19.30
C ALA A 97 13.58 15.94 20.05
N THR A 98 13.06 15.59 21.22
CA THR A 98 13.36 14.31 21.85
C THR A 98 12.10 13.52 22.12
N VAL A 99 12.14 12.21 21.88
CA VAL A 99 11.11 11.25 22.30
C VAL A 99 11.75 10.32 23.31
N ASP A 100 11.24 10.30 24.54
CA ASP A 100 11.78 9.52 25.65
C ASP A 100 13.30 9.73 25.84
N GLY A 101 13.73 10.99 25.70
CA GLY A 101 15.13 11.41 25.81
C GLY A 101 15.99 11.16 24.56
N LYS A 102 15.51 10.44 23.55
CA LYS A 102 16.23 10.18 22.30
C LYS A 102 15.99 11.30 21.29
N ALA A 103 17.05 11.83 20.69
CA ALA A 103 16.95 12.88 19.69
C ALA A 103 16.24 12.40 18.41
N VAL A 104 15.34 13.23 17.88
CA VAL A 104 14.61 13.02 16.63
C VAL A 104 14.60 14.31 15.82
N THR A 105 14.75 14.20 14.50
CA THR A 105 14.63 15.33 13.57
C THR A 105 13.22 15.39 13.00
N LEU A 106 12.64 16.58 13.04
CA LEU A 106 11.31 16.90 12.52
C LEU A 106 11.38 17.28 11.04
N SER A 107 10.30 17.00 10.30
CA SER A 107 10.17 17.41 8.89
C SER A 107 10.19 18.93 8.71
N THR A 108 9.65 19.66 9.69
CA THR A 108 9.57 21.13 9.70
C THR A 108 9.85 21.65 11.11
N LYS A 109 10.46 22.84 11.20
CA LYS A 109 10.75 23.51 12.48
C LYS A 109 9.47 23.81 13.26
N VAL A 110 9.55 23.67 14.59
CA VAL A 110 8.52 24.15 15.51
C VAL A 110 8.53 25.68 15.49
N ILE A 111 7.37 26.33 15.37
CA ILE A 111 7.29 27.80 15.28
C ILE A 111 6.30 28.38 16.28
N ALA A 112 6.52 29.63 16.69
CA ALA A 112 5.55 30.41 17.44
C ALA A 112 4.75 31.29 16.49
N LYS A 113 3.43 31.32 16.65
CA LYS A 113 2.54 32.19 15.89
C LYS A 113 1.38 32.64 16.77
N ASN A 114 1.22 33.95 16.91
CA ASN A 114 0.13 34.59 17.67
C ASN A 114 -0.07 33.96 19.07
N GLY A 115 1.04 33.77 19.81
CA GLY A 115 1.02 33.17 21.15
C GLY A 115 0.85 31.64 21.20
N SER A 116 0.63 30.97 20.06
CA SER A 116 0.56 29.50 19.96
C SER A 116 1.85 28.91 19.41
N THR A 117 2.27 27.76 19.94
CA THR A 117 3.35 26.97 19.33
C THR A 117 2.74 25.98 18.34
N LEU A 118 3.15 26.07 17.08
CA LEU A 118 2.74 25.19 16.00
C LEU A 118 3.77 24.08 15.82
N VAL A 119 3.28 22.83 15.76
CA VAL A 119 4.09 21.62 15.69
C VAL A 119 3.63 20.72 14.53
N PRO A 120 4.52 19.90 13.94
CA PRO A 120 4.11 18.95 12.91
C PRO A 120 3.08 17.95 13.46
N LEU A 121 1.87 17.96 12.91
CA LEU A 121 0.76 17.13 13.39
C LEU A 121 1.13 15.65 13.38
N ARG A 122 1.68 15.18 12.26
CA ARG A 122 2.01 13.76 12.07
C ARG A 122 3.04 13.27 13.09
N PHE A 123 4.10 14.04 13.31
CA PHE A 123 5.11 13.71 14.32
C PHE A 123 4.47 13.54 15.70
N LEU A 124 3.64 14.50 16.12
CA LEU A 124 3.00 14.45 17.43
C LEU A 124 2.04 13.26 17.54
N GLY A 125 1.17 13.08 16.53
CA GLY A 125 0.17 12.02 16.51
C GLY A 125 0.79 10.62 16.49
N GLU A 126 1.71 10.36 15.56
CA GLU A 126 2.35 9.05 15.42
C GLU A 126 3.21 8.70 16.64
N THR A 127 3.88 9.68 17.25
CA THR A 127 4.65 9.45 18.48
C THR A 127 3.76 8.92 19.59
N PHE A 128 2.54 9.45 19.71
CA PHE A 128 1.53 9.00 20.67
C PHE A 128 0.66 7.84 20.17
N GLY A 129 1.04 7.18 19.07
CA GLY A 129 0.35 6.01 18.54
C GLY A 129 -1.03 6.31 17.94
N LEU A 130 -1.26 7.54 17.48
CA LEU A 130 -2.49 7.93 16.79
C LEU A 130 -2.34 7.70 15.29
N TRP A 131 -3.44 7.31 14.64
CA TRP A 131 -3.48 7.34 13.18
C TRP A 131 -3.68 8.77 12.70
N VAL A 132 -2.92 9.18 11.69
CA VAL A 132 -2.96 10.55 11.14
C VAL A 132 -3.03 10.46 9.63
N ASN A 133 -4.19 10.79 9.07
CA ASN A 133 -4.42 10.80 7.63
C ASN A 133 -4.63 12.23 7.12
N TRP A 134 -4.14 12.51 5.91
CA TRP A 134 -4.33 13.78 5.23
C TRP A 134 -5.16 13.58 3.96
N ASN A 135 -6.32 14.23 3.89
CA ASN A 135 -7.10 14.33 2.66
C ASN A 135 -6.79 15.68 1.99
N ALA A 136 -6.07 15.63 0.86
CA ALA A 136 -5.70 16.81 0.11
C ALA A 136 -6.90 17.50 -0.56
N GLY A 137 -7.87 16.73 -1.07
CA GLY A 137 -9.06 17.25 -1.76
C GLY A 137 -9.96 18.07 -0.84
N THR A 138 -10.09 17.66 0.43
CA THR A 138 -10.90 18.37 1.43
C THR A 138 -10.07 19.21 2.41
N LYS A 139 -8.74 19.25 2.25
CA LYS A 139 -7.78 19.85 3.18
C LYS A 139 -8.04 19.48 4.65
N THR A 140 -8.34 18.20 4.88
CA THR A 140 -8.72 17.69 6.19
C THR A 140 -7.64 16.75 6.72
N ALA A 141 -7.16 17.03 7.93
CA ALA A 141 -6.35 16.11 8.70
C ALA A 141 -7.25 15.33 9.68
N SER A 142 -7.32 14.01 9.50
CA SER A 142 -8.07 13.13 10.40
C SER A 142 -7.10 12.46 11.37
N ILE A 143 -7.48 12.44 12.64
CA ILE A 143 -6.75 11.84 13.74
C ILE A 143 -7.68 10.84 14.41
N GLU A 144 -7.19 9.63 14.63
CA GLU A 144 -7.96 8.58 15.33
C GLU A 144 -7.16 8.10 16.54
N THR A 145 -7.82 8.03 17.69
CA THR A 145 -7.27 7.43 18.92
C THR A 145 -7.50 5.93 18.98
N LYS A 146 -8.48 5.43 18.23
CA LYS A 146 -8.77 4.02 18.02
C LYS A 146 -9.15 3.82 16.56
N ARG A 147 -8.75 2.69 16.00
CA ARG A 147 -9.10 2.35 14.62
C ARG A 147 -9.72 0.97 14.56
N THR A 148 -10.90 0.90 13.96
CA THR A 148 -11.56 -0.37 13.67
C THR A 148 -11.08 -0.88 12.32
N ILE A 149 -10.48 -2.06 12.32
CA ILE A 149 -10.10 -2.81 11.14
C ILE A 149 -11.15 -3.90 10.91
N THR A 150 -11.73 -3.93 9.72
CA THR A 150 -12.57 -5.05 9.28
C THR A 150 -11.68 -6.06 8.55
N ASP A 151 -11.64 -7.28 9.04
CA ASP A 151 -10.90 -8.40 8.47
C ASP A 151 -11.84 -9.54 8.05
N ALA A 152 -11.30 -10.70 7.65
CA ALA A 152 -12.09 -11.85 7.23
C ALA A 152 -12.87 -12.55 8.37
N MET A 153 -12.65 -12.11 9.62
CA MET A 153 -13.28 -12.64 10.84
C MET A 153 -14.16 -11.59 11.55
N GLY A 154 -14.32 -10.39 10.98
CA GLY A 154 -15.17 -9.33 11.50
C GLY A 154 -14.39 -8.05 11.86
N GLN A 155 -14.89 -7.30 12.84
CA GLN A 155 -14.27 -6.03 13.26
C GLN A 155 -13.31 -6.24 14.43
N LYS A 156 -12.14 -5.60 14.36
CA LYS A 156 -11.12 -5.54 15.42
C LYS A 156 -10.77 -4.08 15.70
N THR A 157 -10.83 -3.66 16.96
CA THR A 157 -10.47 -2.30 17.35
C THR A 157 -9.05 -2.26 17.88
N LEU A 158 -8.19 -1.54 17.18
CA LEU A 158 -6.84 -1.21 17.62
C LEU A 158 -6.88 0.09 18.43
N THR A 159 -6.15 0.16 19.54
CA THR A 159 -6.12 1.32 20.46
C THR A 159 -4.86 2.18 20.32
N SER A 160 -3.91 1.73 19.50
CA SER A 160 -2.74 2.49 19.07
C SER A 160 -2.20 1.92 17.76
N VAL A 161 -1.53 2.75 16.96
CA VAL A 161 -0.77 2.30 15.79
C VAL A 161 0.27 1.24 16.23
N PRO A 162 0.20 0.00 15.71
CA PRO A 162 1.13 -1.07 16.07
C PRO A 162 2.58 -0.76 15.69
N LYS A 163 3.52 -1.15 16.55
CA LYS A 163 4.97 -0.95 16.36
C LYS A 163 5.75 -2.28 16.34
N ARG A 164 5.19 -3.35 16.89
CA ARG A 164 5.78 -4.70 17.00
C ARG A 164 4.88 -5.71 16.29
N VAL A 165 4.97 -5.73 14.96
CA VAL A 165 4.09 -6.53 14.11
C VAL A 165 4.70 -7.91 13.87
N VAL A 166 3.90 -8.96 14.04
CA VAL A 166 4.20 -10.32 13.57
C VAL A 166 3.39 -10.62 12.32
N VAL A 167 4.02 -11.26 11.33
CA VAL A 167 3.42 -11.56 10.03
C VAL A 167 3.48 -13.05 9.72
N LEU A 168 2.33 -13.67 9.44
CA LEU A 168 2.21 -15.13 9.37
C LEU A 168 2.02 -15.68 7.96
N PHE A 169 2.20 -14.89 6.90
CA PHE A 169 2.23 -15.43 5.53
C PHE A 169 3.09 -14.57 4.60
N ASN A 170 3.63 -15.21 3.57
CA ASN A 170 4.65 -14.63 2.68
C ASN A 170 4.22 -13.32 2.00
N GLY A 171 3.00 -13.25 1.46
CA GLY A 171 2.52 -12.05 0.78
C GLY A 171 2.45 -10.83 1.70
N MET A 172 2.12 -11.04 2.98
CA MET A 172 2.13 -9.95 3.95
C MET A 172 3.53 -9.54 4.40
N VAL A 173 4.53 -10.43 4.34
CA VAL A 173 5.92 -10.06 4.60
C VAL A 173 6.38 -9.04 3.55
N ASP A 174 6.14 -9.36 2.28
CA ASP A 174 6.40 -8.45 1.15
C ASP A 174 5.62 -7.14 1.28
N ILE A 175 4.30 -7.19 1.52
CA ILE A 175 3.46 -6.00 1.67
C ILE A 175 3.94 -5.12 2.83
N SER A 176 4.28 -5.71 3.98
CA SER A 176 4.75 -4.95 5.15
C SER A 176 6.03 -4.19 4.82
N LEU A 177 7.00 -4.84 4.18
CA LEU A 177 8.24 -4.20 3.75
C LEU A 177 8.00 -3.13 2.68
N THR A 178 7.09 -3.38 1.74
CA THR A 178 6.66 -2.39 0.73
C THR A 178 6.08 -1.13 1.38
N LEU A 179 5.36 -1.27 2.49
CA LEU A 179 4.83 -0.15 3.29
C LEU A 179 5.86 0.48 4.24
N GLY A 180 7.10 0.00 4.24
CA GLY A 180 8.18 0.47 5.11
C GLY A 180 8.04 -0.01 6.56
N VAL A 181 7.37 -1.14 6.79
CA VAL A 181 7.20 -1.76 8.10
C VAL A 181 7.99 -3.06 8.15
N LYS A 182 9.03 -3.07 9.00
CA LYS A 182 9.80 -4.27 9.29
C LYS A 182 9.14 -5.05 10.42
N PRO A 183 8.68 -6.30 10.20
CA PRO A 183 8.10 -7.11 11.26
C PRO A 183 9.14 -7.50 12.31
N VAL A 184 8.71 -7.76 13.55
CA VAL A 184 9.60 -8.30 14.60
C VAL A 184 9.74 -9.82 14.50
N GLY A 185 8.80 -10.48 13.83
CA GLY A 185 8.86 -11.90 13.49
C GLY A 185 7.99 -12.22 12.28
N ALA A 186 8.44 -13.17 11.48
CA ALA A 186 7.72 -13.64 10.30
C ALA A 186 7.90 -15.15 10.09
N VAL A 187 6.92 -15.79 9.44
CA VAL A 187 7.06 -17.17 8.94
C VAL A 187 8.04 -17.24 7.78
N GLU A 188 8.74 -18.35 7.63
CA GLU A 188 9.73 -18.51 6.57
C GLU A 188 9.11 -18.62 5.18
N SER A 189 9.93 -18.29 4.19
CA SER A 189 9.59 -18.44 2.79
C SER A 189 9.54 -19.91 2.37
N TRP A 190 8.61 -20.25 1.47
CA TRP A 190 8.44 -21.59 0.93
C TRP A 190 9.72 -22.15 0.28
N VAL A 191 10.53 -21.24 -0.29
CA VAL A 191 11.85 -21.51 -0.85
C VAL A 191 12.83 -20.45 -0.44
N GLN A 192 14.12 -20.68 -0.68
CA GLN A 192 15.17 -19.73 -0.33
C GLN A 192 15.10 -19.35 1.16
N THR A 193 14.82 -20.31 2.03
CA THR A 193 14.65 -20.08 3.47
C THR A 193 15.85 -19.34 4.09
N PRO A 194 15.63 -18.52 5.15
CA PRO A 194 14.31 -18.22 5.72
C PRO A 194 13.52 -17.16 4.94
N TRP A 195 14.16 -16.38 4.05
CA TRP A 195 13.49 -15.29 3.31
C TRP A 195 13.85 -15.33 1.83
N TYR A 196 12.88 -15.08 0.95
CA TYR A 196 13.15 -14.87 -0.49
C TYR A 196 14.28 -13.86 -0.70
N HIS A 197 15.16 -14.13 -1.67
CA HIS A 197 16.37 -13.35 -1.89
C HIS A 197 16.11 -11.84 -1.99
N TYR A 198 15.04 -11.45 -2.68
CA TYR A 198 14.68 -10.05 -2.88
C TYR A 198 14.22 -9.32 -1.61
N LEU A 199 13.92 -10.05 -0.52
CA LEU A 199 13.52 -9.49 0.78
C LEU A 199 14.61 -9.61 1.87
N ARG A 200 15.67 -10.39 1.64
CA ARG A 200 16.63 -10.79 2.70
C ARG A 200 17.29 -9.60 3.39
N ALA A 201 17.69 -8.59 2.62
CA ALA A 201 18.38 -7.42 3.15
C ALA A 201 17.51 -6.69 4.19
N ASP A 202 16.23 -6.50 3.87
CA ASP A 202 15.29 -5.79 4.75
C ASP A 202 14.86 -6.64 5.95
N MET A 203 14.92 -7.97 5.82
CA MET A 203 14.58 -8.94 6.88
C MET A 203 15.71 -9.22 7.89
N ALA A 204 16.84 -8.53 7.81
CA ALA A 204 17.95 -8.72 8.76
C ALA A 204 17.51 -8.54 10.22
N GLY A 205 17.69 -9.55 11.07
CA GLY A 205 17.29 -9.49 12.48
C GLY A 205 15.80 -9.74 12.76
N VAL A 206 14.98 -10.03 11.74
CA VAL A 206 13.61 -10.53 11.94
C VAL A 206 13.67 -11.97 12.44
N LYS A 207 12.86 -12.31 13.45
CA LYS A 207 12.79 -13.68 13.98
C LYS A 207 12.03 -14.59 13.00
N ASN A 208 12.67 -15.67 12.56
CA ASN A 208 11.97 -16.76 11.87
C ASN A 208 11.03 -17.47 12.86
N LEU A 209 9.75 -17.58 12.49
CA LEU A 209 8.67 -18.20 13.26
C LEU A 209 8.31 -19.61 12.76
N GLY A 210 9.10 -20.19 11.86
CA GLY A 210 8.85 -21.49 11.26
C GLY A 210 7.89 -21.40 10.07
N SER A 211 7.24 -22.52 9.76
CA SER A 211 6.40 -22.67 8.57
C SER A 211 5.17 -21.76 8.57
N GLU A 212 4.78 -21.27 7.39
CA GLU A 212 3.50 -20.60 7.16
C GLU A 212 2.28 -21.46 7.53
N LEU A 213 2.40 -22.79 7.44
CA LEU A 213 1.30 -23.70 7.81
C LEU A 213 1.19 -23.95 9.32
N GLN A 214 2.31 -23.83 10.03
CA GLN A 214 2.40 -24.15 11.44
C GLN A 214 3.43 -23.21 12.12
N PRO A 215 3.04 -21.95 12.37
CA PRO A 215 3.92 -21.00 13.02
C PRO A 215 4.19 -21.39 14.48
N ASN A 216 5.39 -21.10 14.96
CA ASN A 216 5.81 -21.36 16.33
C ASN A 216 5.19 -20.33 17.29
N ILE A 217 4.14 -20.74 17.99
CA ILE A 217 3.37 -19.90 18.91
C ILE A 217 4.22 -19.39 20.08
N GLU A 218 5.09 -20.22 20.66
CA GLU A 218 5.96 -19.82 21.77
C GLU A 218 6.94 -18.71 21.36
N ALA A 219 7.49 -18.80 20.14
CA ALA A 219 8.33 -17.76 19.58
C ALA A 219 7.56 -16.46 19.36
N ILE A 220 6.28 -16.52 18.97
CA ILE A 220 5.41 -15.35 18.85
C ILE A 220 5.18 -14.70 20.22
N VAL A 221 4.88 -15.48 21.26
CA VAL A 221 4.72 -15.00 22.64
C VAL A 221 5.98 -14.24 23.10
N ALA A 222 7.16 -14.83 22.87
CA ALA A 222 8.44 -14.25 23.28
C ALA A 222 8.72 -12.88 22.65
N LEU A 223 8.18 -12.61 21.45
CA LEU A 223 8.34 -11.33 20.77
C LEU A 223 7.48 -10.21 21.35
N LYS A 224 6.46 -10.52 22.16
CA LYS A 224 5.50 -9.54 22.70
C LYS A 224 4.98 -8.58 21.62
N PRO A 225 4.32 -9.11 20.56
CA PRO A 225 3.79 -8.27 19.49
C PRO A 225 2.63 -7.40 19.99
N ASP A 226 2.37 -6.31 19.28
CA ASP A 226 1.18 -5.46 19.47
C ASP A 226 0.18 -5.58 18.31
N LEU A 227 0.53 -6.34 17.27
CA LEU A 227 -0.36 -6.82 16.21
C LEU A 227 0.18 -8.12 15.61
N ILE A 228 -0.71 -9.06 15.31
CA ILE A 228 -0.44 -10.23 14.48
C ILE A 228 -1.28 -10.13 13.21
N ILE A 229 -0.65 -10.27 12.04
CA ILE A 229 -1.35 -10.33 10.75
C ILE A 229 -1.19 -11.74 10.17
N GLY A 230 -2.32 -12.43 9.99
CA GLY A 230 -2.37 -13.74 9.37
C GLY A 230 -3.38 -13.79 8.23
N ALA A 231 -3.69 -15.00 7.81
CA ALA A 231 -4.70 -15.31 6.80
C ALA A 231 -5.66 -16.38 7.31
N LYS A 232 -6.96 -16.21 7.02
CA LYS A 232 -8.03 -17.13 7.42
C LYS A 232 -7.78 -18.54 6.90
N THR A 233 -7.41 -18.65 5.62
CA THR A 233 -7.11 -19.92 4.92
C THR A 233 -5.93 -20.72 5.48
N ARG A 234 -5.21 -20.18 6.47
CA ARG A 234 -4.05 -20.80 7.12
C ARG A 234 -4.23 -20.90 8.63
N HIS A 235 -4.68 -19.81 9.26
CA HIS A 235 -4.55 -19.61 10.70
C HIS A 235 -5.88 -19.58 11.45
N GLU A 236 -7.03 -19.81 10.78
CA GLU A 236 -8.34 -19.78 11.43
C GLU A 236 -8.41 -20.71 12.66
N LYS A 237 -7.85 -21.92 12.55
CA LYS A 237 -7.83 -22.90 13.66
C LYS A 237 -7.02 -22.46 14.88
N ILE A 238 -6.04 -21.58 14.70
CA ILE A 238 -5.18 -21.09 15.79
C ILE A 238 -5.50 -19.64 16.19
N LEU A 239 -6.54 -19.03 15.62
CA LEU A 239 -6.91 -17.63 15.88
C LEU A 239 -7.12 -17.34 17.37
N GLY A 240 -7.69 -18.28 18.13
CA GLY A 240 -7.87 -18.15 19.57
C GLY A 240 -6.54 -17.95 20.30
N GLN A 241 -5.56 -18.81 20.01
CA GLN A 241 -4.21 -18.73 20.59
C GLN A 241 -3.51 -17.43 20.21
N LEU A 242 -3.62 -17.00 18.94
CA LEU A 242 -3.03 -15.74 18.49
C LEU A 242 -3.66 -14.52 19.19
N SER A 243 -4.98 -14.55 19.40
CA SER A 243 -5.74 -13.46 20.03
C SER A 243 -5.42 -13.29 21.52
N GLU A 244 -4.97 -14.34 22.20
CA GLU A 244 -4.46 -14.25 23.58
C GLU A 244 -3.12 -13.52 23.66
N ILE A 245 -2.34 -13.50 22.57
CA ILE A 245 -1.02 -12.88 22.52
C ILE A 245 -1.13 -11.39 22.20
N ALA A 246 -1.87 -11.05 21.13
CA ALA A 246 -2.03 -9.69 20.63
C ALA A 246 -3.30 -9.56 19.77
N PRO A 247 -3.79 -8.34 19.52
CA PRO A 247 -4.77 -8.11 18.47
C PRO A 247 -4.35 -8.83 17.18
N THR A 248 -5.22 -9.68 16.65
CA THR A 248 -4.94 -10.51 15.48
C THR A 248 -5.94 -10.18 14.39
N VAL A 249 -5.42 -9.87 13.20
CA VAL A 249 -6.22 -9.64 11.99
C VAL A 249 -5.93 -10.72 10.97
N LEU A 250 -6.97 -11.31 10.38
CA LEU A 250 -6.84 -12.33 9.34
C LEU A 250 -7.39 -11.81 8.01
N VAL A 251 -6.54 -11.81 6.98
CA VAL A 251 -6.99 -11.58 5.61
C VAL A 251 -7.79 -12.77 5.08
N GLY A 252 -8.56 -12.57 4.01
CA GLY A 252 -9.32 -13.63 3.35
C GLY A 252 -8.41 -14.55 2.54
N GLN A 253 -8.12 -14.14 1.31
CA GLN A 253 -7.26 -14.88 0.37
C GLN A 253 -5.82 -14.37 0.37
N LEU A 254 -4.86 -15.29 0.29
CA LEU A 254 -3.43 -14.96 0.30
C LEU A 254 -3.02 -14.13 -0.93
N PHE A 255 -3.62 -14.43 -2.08
CA PHE A 255 -3.26 -13.82 -3.37
C PHE A 255 -3.89 -12.44 -3.62
N GLU A 256 -4.84 -12.00 -2.81
CA GLU A 256 -5.52 -10.70 -2.95
C GLU A 256 -4.65 -9.53 -2.45
N TRP A 257 -3.46 -9.39 -3.01
CA TRP A 257 -2.39 -8.52 -2.50
C TRP A 257 -2.82 -7.05 -2.36
N LYS A 258 -3.71 -6.54 -3.21
CA LYS A 258 -4.25 -5.16 -3.10
C LYS A 258 -5.12 -4.96 -1.87
N SER A 259 -6.03 -5.90 -1.62
CA SER A 259 -6.90 -5.89 -0.43
C SER A 259 -6.06 -6.08 0.85
N ASN A 260 -5.10 -7.01 0.78
CA ASN A 260 -4.15 -7.28 1.86
C ASN A 260 -3.28 -6.04 2.17
N MET A 261 -2.85 -5.29 1.14
CA MET A 261 -2.14 -4.03 1.29
C MET A 261 -3.02 -2.94 1.92
N ASP A 262 -4.27 -2.79 1.47
CA ASP A 262 -5.19 -1.80 2.04
C ASP A 262 -5.44 -2.06 3.54
N LEU A 263 -5.68 -3.32 3.93
CA LEU A 263 -5.84 -3.71 5.33
C LEU A 263 -4.58 -3.40 6.14
N ALA A 264 -3.40 -3.82 5.64
CA ALA A 264 -2.13 -3.55 6.31
C ALA A 264 -1.86 -2.05 6.44
N ALA A 265 -2.13 -1.28 5.40
CA ALA A 265 -1.93 0.17 5.38
C ALA A 265 -2.80 0.87 6.43
N LYS A 266 -4.08 0.50 6.52
CA LYS A 266 -5.00 1.02 7.54
C LYS A 266 -4.56 0.65 8.95
N ALA A 267 -4.18 -0.61 9.18
CA ALA A 267 -3.74 -1.05 10.50
C ALA A 267 -2.46 -0.33 10.95
N LEU A 268 -1.50 -0.16 10.04
CA LEU A 268 -0.13 0.28 10.33
C LEU A 268 0.10 1.79 10.13
N ASN A 269 -0.95 2.56 9.84
CA ASN A 269 -0.87 3.99 9.51
C ASN A 269 0.08 4.26 8.32
N LYS A 270 -0.12 3.51 7.22
CA LYS A 270 0.69 3.56 5.98
C LYS A 270 -0.17 3.78 4.73
N GLU A 271 -1.37 4.34 4.86
CA GLU A 271 -2.26 4.61 3.72
C GLU A 271 -1.63 5.53 2.67
N ASP A 272 -0.77 6.46 3.08
CA ASP A 272 -0.03 7.32 2.17
C ASP A 272 1.01 6.56 1.33
N LYS A 273 1.71 5.60 1.94
CA LYS A 273 2.63 4.68 1.24
C LYS A 273 1.88 3.76 0.29
N ALA A 274 0.76 3.19 0.74
CA ALA A 274 -0.10 2.37 -0.11
C ALA A 274 -0.66 3.17 -1.28
N ALA A 275 -1.17 4.38 -1.05
CA ALA A 275 -1.67 5.25 -2.11
C ALA A 275 -0.57 5.60 -3.13
N SER A 276 0.64 5.91 -2.67
CA SER A 276 1.78 6.15 -3.56
C SER A 276 2.13 4.91 -4.40
N PHE A 277 2.14 3.72 -3.77
CA PHE A 277 2.38 2.47 -4.47
C PHE A 277 1.30 2.21 -5.53
N MET A 278 0.03 2.38 -5.16
CA MET A 278 -1.11 2.13 -6.05
C MET A 278 -1.19 3.13 -7.20
N ASN A 279 -0.79 4.38 -7.00
CA ASN A 279 -0.69 5.37 -8.08
C ASN A 279 0.37 4.95 -9.12
N ASP A 280 1.54 4.49 -8.65
CA ASP A 280 2.58 3.96 -9.53
C ASP A 280 2.11 2.70 -10.27
N TRP A 281 1.52 1.74 -9.54
CA TRP A 281 0.93 0.53 -10.11
C TRP A 281 -0.09 0.86 -11.22
N ASN A 282 -1.07 1.71 -10.92
CA ASN A 282 -2.12 2.08 -11.87
C ASN A 282 -1.54 2.77 -13.12
N LYS A 283 -0.52 3.63 -12.94
CA LYS A 283 0.18 4.25 -14.07
C LYS A 283 0.88 3.22 -14.94
N ARG A 284 1.56 2.23 -14.33
CA ARG A 284 2.25 1.17 -15.06
C ARG A 284 1.29 0.21 -15.76
N VAL A 285 0.16 -0.13 -15.14
CA VAL A 285 -0.91 -0.89 -15.78
C VAL A 285 -1.46 -0.15 -17.01
N ALA A 286 -1.69 1.16 -16.88
CA ALA A 286 -2.15 1.97 -18.00
C ALA A 286 -1.12 2.04 -19.14
N ASP A 287 0.18 2.21 -18.80
CA ASP A 287 1.28 2.20 -19.76
C ASP A 287 1.37 0.86 -20.51
N PHE A 288 1.34 -0.25 -19.77
CA PHE A 288 1.35 -1.60 -20.35
C PHE A 288 0.20 -1.79 -21.35
N LYS A 289 -1.03 -1.47 -20.93
CA LYS A 289 -2.23 -1.56 -21.79
C LYS A 289 -2.08 -0.74 -23.07
N ALA A 290 -1.58 0.50 -22.96
CA ALA A 290 -1.40 1.38 -24.10
C ALA A 290 -0.39 0.81 -25.11
N LYS A 291 0.73 0.26 -24.63
CA LYS A 291 1.81 -0.27 -25.47
C LYS A 291 1.50 -1.65 -26.06
N VAL A 292 0.77 -2.49 -25.32
CA VAL A 292 0.32 -3.79 -25.82
C VAL A 292 -0.76 -3.61 -26.91
N GLY A 293 -1.67 -2.64 -26.73
CA GLY A 293 -2.67 -2.29 -27.74
C GLY A 293 -3.51 -3.50 -28.17
N ASN A 294 -3.59 -3.73 -29.50
CA ASN A 294 -4.36 -4.85 -30.06
C ASN A 294 -3.85 -6.24 -29.66
N ARG A 295 -2.61 -6.35 -29.16
CA ARG A 295 -2.07 -7.60 -28.61
C ARG A 295 -2.66 -7.96 -27.24
N ALA A 296 -3.56 -7.15 -26.69
CA ALA A 296 -4.30 -7.51 -25.48
C ALA A 296 -5.18 -8.76 -25.69
N ASN A 297 -5.50 -9.11 -26.94
CA ASN A 297 -6.19 -10.34 -27.30
C ASN A 297 -5.31 -11.61 -27.21
N THR A 298 -4.02 -11.48 -26.93
CA THR A 298 -3.10 -12.61 -26.72
C THR A 298 -3.63 -13.50 -25.60
N GLU A 299 -3.83 -14.77 -25.91
CA GLU A 299 -4.23 -15.81 -24.96
C GLU A 299 -3.03 -16.30 -24.16
N VAL A 300 -2.97 -15.94 -22.89
CA VAL A 300 -1.89 -16.32 -21.98
C VAL A 300 -2.30 -17.56 -21.18
N SER A 301 -1.41 -18.55 -21.12
CA SER A 301 -1.54 -19.75 -20.29
C SER A 301 -0.46 -19.74 -19.20
N ILE A 302 -0.80 -20.23 -18.00
CA ILE A 302 0.16 -20.40 -16.90
C ILE A 302 0.11 -21.86 -16.46
N VAL A 303 1.26 -22.53 -16.49
CA VAL A 303 1.38 -23.96 -16.14
C VAL A 303 2.39 -24.19 -15.02
N ARG A 304 2.14 -25.21 -14.20
CA ARG A 304 3.12 -25.78 -13.26
C ARG A 304 3.09 -27.29 -13.33
N PHE A 305 4.25 -27.93 -13.35
CA PHE A 305 4.41 -29.38 -13.22
C PHE A 305 4.72 -29.77 -11.77
N TYR A 306 4.29 -30.97 -11.37
CA TYR A 306 4.46 -31.51 -10.01
C TYR A 306 5.22 -32.84 -10.04
N ASP A 307 5.68 -33.28 -8.88
CA ASP A 307 6.50 -34.48 -8.69
C ASP A 307 5.71 -35.79 -8.80
N ASP A 308 4.38 -35.72 -8.78
CA ASP A 308 3.45 -36.83 -8.96
C ASP A 308 3.05 -37.09 -10.43
N ASN A 309 3.86 -36.60 -11.37
CA ASN A 309 3.63 -36.63 -12.81
C ASN A 309 2.34 -35.90 -13.27
N SER A 310 1.78 -35.02 -12.44
CA SER A 310 0.67 -34.15 -12.82
C SER A 310 1.12 -32.74 -13.23
N ALA A 311 0.19 -31.99 -13.79
CA ALA A 311 0.37 -30.56 -14.03
C ALA A 311 -0.88 -29.78 -13.59
N ARG A 312 -0.72 -28.48 -13.36
CA ARG A 312 -1.85 -27.55 -13.16
C ARG A 312 -1.77 -26.38 -14.10
N ILE A 313 -2.93 -25.99 -14.61
CA ILE A 313 -3.11 -24.70 -15.28
C ILE A 313 -3.66 -23.71 -14.26
N TYR A 314 -2.95 -22.60 -14.03
CA TYR A 314 -3.38 -21.54 -13.11
C TYR A 314 -4.27 -20.52 -13.84
N ILE A 315 -5.49 -20.37 -13.34
CA ILE A 315 -6.57 -19.58 -13.95
C ILE A 315 -6.67 -18.21 -13.29
N THR A 316 -7.13 -18.18 -12.04
CA THR A 316 -7.20 -16.97 -11.20
C THR A 316 -6.00 -16.93 -10.24
N GLY A 317 -6.20 -16.52 -8.99
CA GLY A 317 -5.12 -16.33 -8.02
C GLY A 317 -4.25 -15.12 -8.35
N PHE A 318 -3.00 -15.14 -7.88
CA PHE A 318 -2.11 -13.98 -7.92
C PHE A 318 -1.83 -13.53 -9.36
N ALA A 319 -1.16 -14.37 -10.14
CA ALA A 319 -0.84 -14.06 -11.54
C ALA A 319 -2.10 -13.88 -12.39
N GLY A 320 -3.12 -14.72 -12.19
CA GLY A 320 -4.38 -14.61 -12.92
C GLY A 320 -5.06 -13.25 -12.75
N SER A 321 -5.13 -12.74 -11.51
CA SER A 321 -5.71 -11.41 -11.22
C SER A 321 -4.93 -10.26 -11.86
N ILE A 322 -3.61 -10.36 -11.97
CA ILE A 322 -2.76 -9.36 -12.64
C ILE A 322 -2.99 -9.40 -14.15
N LEU A 323 -3.02 -10.60 -14.76
CA LEU A 323 -3.30 -10.74 -16.19
C LEU A 323 -4.69 -10.20 -16.56
N GLU A 324 -5.70 -10.49 -15.74
CA GLU A 324 -7.05 -9.98 -15.91
C GLU A 324 -7.08 -8.45 -15.82
N GLU A 325 -6.42 -7.86 -14.82
CA GLU A 325 -6.32 -6.41 -14.68
C GLU A 325 -5.64 -5.77 -15.88
N LEU A 326 -4.61 -6.40 -16.45
CA LEU A 326 -3.92 -5.93 -17.65
C LEU A 326 -4.76 -6.09 -18.93
N GLY A 327 -5.88 -6.80 -18.86
CA GLY A 327 -6.79 -7.03 -19.99
C GLY A 327 -6.33 -8.13 -20.94
N LEU A 328 -5.35 -8.95 -20.53
CA LEU A 328 -4.87 -10.09 -21.30
C LEU A 328 -5.91 -11.22 -21.28
N LYS A 329 -6.02 -11.95 -22.39
CA LYS A 329 -7.00 -13.03 -22.52
C LYS A 329 -6.44 -14.35 -21.99
N ARG A 330 -7.35 -15.26 -21.65
CA ARG A 330 -7.06 -16.66 -21.33
C ARG A 330 -7.65 -17.55 -22.44
N PRO A 331 -6.98 -18.66 -22.81
CA PRO A 331 -7.54 -19.64 -23.74
C PRO A 331 -8.94 -20.07 -23.33
N LYS A 332 -9.82 -20.38 -24.28
CA LYS A 332 -11.22 -20.74 -24.00
C LYS A 332 -11.36 -21.90 -22.98
N SER A 333 -10.49 -22.90 -23.04
CA SER A 333 -10.42 -24.03 -22.08
C SER A 333 -10.05 -23.60 -20.66
N GLN A 334 -9.51 -22.40 -20.50
CA GLN A 334 -9.00 -21.83 -19.25
C GLN A 334 -9.88 -20.69 -18.72
N GLN A 335 -11.05 -20.45 -19.30
CA GLN A 335 -11.98 -19.42 -18.82
C GLN A 335 -12.90 -19.98 -17.73
N SER A 336 -12.39 -20.10 -16.51
CA SER A 336 -13.11 -20.62 -15.34
C SER A 336 -12.93 -19.68 -14.14
N PRO A 337 -13.72 -18.59 -14.04
CA PRO A 337 -13.49 -17.52 -13.06
C PRO A 337 -13.59 -17.98 -11.60
N ASP A 338 -14.30 -19.08 -11.32
CA ASP A 338 -14.46 -19.60 -9.96
C ASP A 338 -13.31 -20.55 -9.53
N LYS A 339 -12.37 -20.86 -10.43
CA LYS A 339 -11.26 -21.78 -10.16
C LYS A 339 -9.94 -21.04 -10.06
N VAL A 340 -9.12 -21.41 -9.08
CA VAL A 340 -7.71 -20.97 -9.02
C VAL A 340 -6.86 -21.73 -10.02
N PHE A 341 -7.11 -23.02 -10.18
CA PHE A 341 -6.40 -23.88 -11.11
C PHE A 341 -7.28 -25.02 -11.65
N VAL A 342 -6.79 -25.66 -12.70
CA VAL A 342 -7.32 -26.91 -13.27
C VAL A 342 -6.21 -27.96 -13.21
N ASP A 343 -6.50 -29.10 -12.56
CA ASP A 343 -5.59 -30.24 -12.53
C ASP A 343 -5.59 -30.99 -13.87
N LEU A 344 -4.38 -31.36 -14.31
CA LEU A 344 -4.13 -32.22 -15.47
C LEU A 344 -3.49 -33.51 -14.94
N ALA A 345 -4.26 -34.59 -14.97
CA ALA A 345 -3.85 -35.90 -14.44
C ALA A 345 -3.15 -36.77 -15.50
N SER A 346 -3.15 -36.35 -16.77
CA SER A 346 -2.57 -37.11 -17.88
C SER A 346 -1.96 -36.19 -18.94
N GLN A 347 -0.88 -36.66 -19.57
CA GLN A 347 -0.25 -36.01 -20.72
C GLN A 347 -1.19 -35.91 -21.95
N GLU A 348 -2.25 -36.71 -22.02
CA GLU A 348 -3.29 -36.55 -23.06
C GLU A 348 -3.97 -35.17 -22.99
N GLN A 349 -3.91 -34.52 -21.82
CA GLN A 349 -4.47 -33.19 -21.60
C GLN A 349 -3.49 -32.05 -21.93
N ILE A 350 -2.28 -32.35 -22.43
CA ILE A 350 -1.31 -31.33 -22.90
C ILE A 350 -1.94 -30.26 -23.79
N PRO A 351 -2.85 -30.57 -24.74
CA PRO A 351 -3.51 -29.55 -25.56
C PRO A 351 -4.28 -28.49 -24.77
N LEU A 352 -4.69 -28.76 -23.52
CA LEU A 352 -5.36 -27.76 -22.66
C LEU A 352 -4.41 -26.66 -22.17
N ILE A 353 -3.09 -26.93 -22.15
CA ILE A 353 -2.05 -25.98 -21.74
C ILE A 353 -1.85 -24.88 -22.78
N ASP A 354 -2.25 -25.11 -24.05
CA ASP A 354 -1.92 -24.21 -25.15
C ASP A 354 -2.42 -22.77 -24.95
N GLY A 355 -1.77 -21.85 -25.64
CA GLY A 355 -2.09 -20.43 -25.71
C GLY A 355 -1.28 -19.76 -26.80
N ASP A 356 -1.41 -18.45 -26.95
CA ASP A 356 -0.44 -17.66 -27.73
C ASP A 356 0.90 -17.57 -27.01
N ILE A 357 0.87 -17.52 -25.67
CA ILE A 357 2.04 -17.53 -24.79
C ILE A 357 1.79 -18.51 -23.64
N ILE A 358 2.80 -19.31 -23.29
CA ILE A 358 2.78 -20.17 -22.10
C ILE A 358 3.86 -19.68 -21.13
N PHE A 359 3.45 -19.33 -19.91
CA PHE A 359 4.35 -19.07 -18.79
C PHE A 359 4.39 -20.30 -17.87
N ASP A 360 5.59 -20.81 -17.64
CA ASP A 360 5.83 -21.97 -16.79
C ASP A 360 6.42 -21.51 -15.46
N ILE A 361 5.67 -21.73 -14.39
CA ILE A 361 6.02 -21.38 -13.01
C ILE A 361 6.48 -22.62 -12.22
N THR A 362 7.01 -23.63 -12.89
CA THR A 362 7.58 -24.82 -12.24
C THR A 362 8.84 -24.47 -11.50
N SER A 363 8.86 -24.78 -10.21
CA SER A 363 10.00 -24.69 -9.33
C SER A 363 10.22 -26.05 -8.68
N SER A 364 11.47 -26.43 -8.45
CA SER A 364 11.80 -27.63 -7.67
C SER A 364 11.94 -27.25 -6.21
N ASN A 365 11.05 -27.75 -5.36
CA ASN A 365 11.16 -27.54 -3.92
C ASN A 365 11.31 -28.88 -3.24
N HIS A 366 12.32 -29.01 -2.37
CA HIS A 366 12.56 -30.19 -1.53
C HIS A 366 13.09 -31.45 -2.26
N GLY A 367 13.73 -31.28 -3.43
CA GLY A 367 14.37 -32.39 -4.13
C GLY A 367 13.40 -33.32 -4.86
N GLY A 368 12.21 -32.82 -5.19
CA GLY A 368 11.21 -33.52 -5.99
C GLY A 368 11.58 -33.63 -7.47
N ASP A 369 10.80 -34.46 -8.16
CA ASP A 369 10.94 -34.77 -9.58
C ASP A 369 10.18 -33.76 -10.48
N GLU A 370 9.82 -32.55 -10.02
CA GLU A 370 8.99 -31.61 -10.81
C GLU A 370 9.62 -31.25 -12.17
N PHE A 371 10.94 -31.05 -12.21
CA PHE A 371 11.64 -30.78 -13.48
C PHE A 371 11.76 -32.02 -14.35
N LYS A 372 11.75 -33.22 -13.77
CA LYS A 372 11.69 -34.47 -14.54
C LYS A 372 10.30 -34.67 -15.14
N THR A 373 9.23 -34.44 -14.37
CA THR A 373 7.86 -34.39 -14.90
C THR A 373 7.75 -33.37 -16.01
N GLN A 374 8.26 -32.15 -15.81
CA GLN A 374 8.29 -31.11 -16.84
C GLN A 374 8.98 -31.60 -18.12
N ASP A 375 10.16 -32.22 -18.01
CA ASP A 375 10.91 -32.76 -19.15
C ASP A 375 10.16 -33.92 -19.85
N GLU A 376 9.53 -34.83 -19.09
CA GLU A 376 8.71 -35.91 -19.63
C GLU A 376 7.48 -35.41 -20.39
N TRP A 377 6.77 -34.43 -19.84
CA TRP A 377 5.65 -33.78 -20.52
C TRP A 377 6.09 -33.04 -21.79
N GLN A 378 7.27 -32.40 -21.77
CA GLN A 378 7.83 -31.68 -22.92
C GLN A 378 8.31 -32.59 -24.05
N LYS A 379 8.71 -33.83 -23.74
CA LYS A 379 9.08 -34.85 -24.74
C LYS A 379 7.88 -35.49 -25.42
N ASN A 380 6.68 -35.36 -24.86
CA ASN A 380 5.47 -35.94 -25.45
C ASN A 380 5.17 -35.28 -26.82
N PRO A 381 4.81 -36.05 -27.87
CA PRO A 381 4.51 -35.49 -29.19
C PRO A 381 3.42 -34.39 -29.20
N LEU A 382 2.46 -34.45 -28.27
CA LEU A 382 1.43 -33.41 -28.11
C LEU A 382 2.01 -32.05 -27.73
N TRP A 383 3.13 -32.01 -27.00
CA TRP A 383 3.79 -30.77 -26.60
C TRP A 383 4.34 -30.00 -27.80
N SER A 384 5.04 -30.70 -28.70
CA SER A 384 5.56 -30.11 -29.93
C SER A 384 4.46 -29.56 -30.85
N ASN A 385 3.21 -29.95 -30.62
CA ASN A 385 2.05 -29.50 -31.40
C ASN A 385 1.42 -28.20 -30.92
N LEU A 386 1.72 -27.75 -29.69
CA LEU A 386 1.18 -26.53 -29.11
C LEU A 386 1.59 -25.29 -29.93
N LYS A 387 0.64 -24.37 -30.14
CA LYS A 387 0.84 -23.11 -30.86
C LYS A 387 1.96 -22.28 -30.24
N ALA A 388 1.94 -22.09 -28.92
CA ALA A 388 2.98 -21.31 -28.24
C ALA A 388 4.38 -21.95 -28.40
N VAL A 389 4.48 -23.28 -28.33
CA VAL A 389 5.76 -23.99 -28.47
C VAL A 389 6.31 -23.84 -29.89
N LYS A 390 5.47 -24.07 -30.92
CA LYS A 390 5.84 -23.87 -32.33
C LYS A 390 6.33 -22.44 -32.63
N ASN A 391 5.75 -21.45 -31.94
CA ASN A 391 6.08 -20.05 -32.12
C ASN A 391 7.21 -19.55 -31.19
N GLY A 392 7.85 -20.43 -30.41
CA GLY A 392 8.91 -20.04 -29.47
C GLY A 392 8.43 -19.12 -28.33
N LYS A 393 7.15 -19.23 -27.94
CA LYS A 393 6.46 -18.44 -26.92
C LYS A 393 6.16 -19.24 -25.65
N TYR A 394 7.02 -20.21 -25.32
CA TYR A 394 7.04 -20.90 -24.04
C TYR A 394 8.18 -20.34 -23.19
N TYR A 395 7.86 -19.82 -22.00
CA TYR A 395 8.80 -19.11 -21.13
C TYR A 395 8.76 -19.67 -19.72
N LYS A 396 9.91 -20.07 -19.19
CA LYS A 396 10.06 -20.37 -17.77
C LYS A 396 10.22 -19.05 -17.02
N VAL A 397 9.39 -18.84 -16.00
CA VAL A 397 9.36 -17.62 -15.19
C VAL A 397 9.55 -17.93 -13.72
N ASN A 398 9.86 -16.90 -12.94
CA ASN A 398 10.18 -17.08 -11.53
C ASN A 398 8.91 -17.34 -10.70
N ASP A 399 8.77 -18.56 -10.21
CA ASP A 399 7.62 -18.98 -9.41
C ASP A 399 7.41 -18.15 -8.12
N ILE A 400 8.49 -17.61 -7.56
CA ILE A 400 8.40 -16.75 -6.36
C ILE A 400 7.60 -15.49 -6.68
N THR A 401 7.92 -14.81 -7.79
CA THR A 401 7.28 -13.55 -8.15
C THR A 401 5.94 -13.74 -8.83
N TRP A 402 5.71 -14.90 -9.47
CA TRP A 402 4.46 -15.23 -10.15
C TRP A 402 3.44 -15.94 -9.27
N SER A 403 3.83 -16.47 -8.11
CA SER A 403 2.92 -17.26 -7.26
C SER A 403 3.27 -17.22 -5.76
N MET A 404 4.44 -17.74 -5.35
CA MET A 404 4.69 -18.09 -3.94
C MET A 404 4.84 -16.90 -3.00
N SER A 405 5.29 -15.75 -3.50
CA SER A 405 5.31 -14.53 -2.70
C SER A 405 3.89 -14.01 -2.47
N GLY A 406 3.14 -13.75 -3.54
CA GLY A 406 1.79 -13.18 -3.44
C GLY A 406 1.75 -11.75 -2.89
N GLY A 407 2.88 -11.03 -2.92
CA GLY A 407 3.05 -9.69 -2.39
C GLY A 407 3.02 -8.56 -3.42
N ALA A 408 3.14 -7.33 -2.95
CA ALA A 408 3.05 -6.14 -3.79
C ALA A 408 4.34 -5.87 -4.59
N THR A 409 5.51 -6.09 -3.99
CA THR A 409 6.79 -6.01 -4.71
C THR A 409 6.87 -7.12 -5.75
N ALA A 410 6.48 -8.36 -5.41
CA ALA A 410 6.33 -9.43 -6.39
C ALA A 410 5.40 -9.07 -7.56
N ALA A 411 4.28 -8.37 -7.30
CA ALA A 411 3.37 -7.94 -8.36
C ALA A 411 4.05 -6.98 -9.34
N LYS A 412 4.87 -6.04 -8.84
CA LYS A 412 5.67 -5.16 -9.70
C LYS A 412 6.70 -5.92 -10.53
N MET A 413 7.36 -6.90 -9.94
CA MET A 413 8.34 -7.74 -10.66
C MET A 413 7.66 -8.60 -11.74
N MET A 414 6.49 -9.16 -11.46
CA MET A 414 5.70 -9.86 -12.48
C MET A 414 5.27 -8.91 -13.61
N LEU A 415 4.89 -7.66 -13.27
CA LEU A 415 4.58 -6.67 -14.29
C LEU A 415 5.83 -6.32 -15.13
N ASP A 416 7.01 -6.19 -14.52
CA ASP A 416 8.29 -6.01 -15.23
C ASP A 416 8.56 -7.16 -16.22
N ASP A 417 8.36 -8.41 -15.78
CA ASP A 417 8.49 -9.60 -16.63
C ASP A 417 7.51 -9.50 -17.82
N LEU A 418 6.27 -9.09 -17.59
CA LEU A 418 5.29 -8.94 -18.66
C LEU A 418 5.70 -7.84 -19.66
N PHE A 419 6.23 -6.70 -19.21
CA PHE A 419 6.80 -5.70 -20.13
C PHE A 419 7.90 -6.31 -21.01
N PHE A 420 8.80 -7.10 -20.42
CA PHE A 420 9.87 -7.79 -21.13
C PHE A 420 9.34 -8.81 -22.15
N TYR A 421 8.45 -9.73 -21.76
CA TYR A 421 7.96 -10.79 -22.65
C TYR A 421 7.01 -10.31 -23.74
N PHE A 422 6.33 -9.18 -23.51
CA PHE A 422 5.51 -8.52 -24.53
C PHE A 422 6.31 -7.50 -25.37
N ASP A 423 7.58 -7.25 -25.06
CA ASP A 423 8.45 -6.32 -25.80
C ASP A 423 7.80 -4.91 -25.91
N VAL A 424 7.54 -4.29 -24.75
CA VAL A 424 6.84 -2.99 -24.61
C VAL A 424 7.46 -2.06 -23.59
#